data_AF-A0A1F8TAD0-F1
#
_entry.id   AF-A0A1F8TAD0-F1
#
_cell.length_a   1.000
_cell.length_b   1.000
_cell.length_c   1.000
_cell.angle_alpha   90.00
_cell.angle_beta   90.00
_cell.angle_gamma   90.00
#
_symmetry.space_group_name_H-M   'P 1'
#
loop_
_entity.id
_entity.type
_entity.pdbx_description
1 polymer ?
#
loop_
_entity_poly.entity_id
_entity_poly.type
_entity_poly.pdbx_seq_one_letter_code
_entity_poly.pdbx_strand_id
1 'polypeptide(L)'
;MTSSDPLDQFLARNPAYFFGRSPEQGLVNPDNLLILLGHLRCAAFELPFQVGEGFGNIQAEQLQEFLEYLQGEGLLHRSGSKYFWMADQYPAQGISLRSTSPDQVVLQLESEEGQPVQTIGEVDRESATWMVHPGAVYLHEAQTYYVRSLDLEQGIAILLPTGTDYYTEAQSETIVQLLEKRAEIDVSGGIKSYGDLKVTTQVKGYRKVRWHTHENMGQADLDMPPSDLVTTGYWTTLSEAAVERLQAMGLWSNTPNNYGAGWNAIHQQVRERDGYRCQACGLLETGREHDVHHKVPFRTFVSAQEANQFNNLVTLCPVCHRRVETAVRVRSGLAGVGFALGHLAPLFLMCDPGDLGVHTDPQASLAEGRPAIILYDMVPAGIGFSERLYEVHAELMEHASDLVSGCSCTDGCPSCVGPGGEAGYGGKPEALALLEVLSGKNM
;
A
#
# COMPACT_ATOMS: atom_id res chain seq x y z
N MET A 1 22.77 19.03 3.21
CA MET A 1 21.50 18.83 3.96
C MET A 1 20.84 17.64 3.31
N THR A 2 20.57 16.58 4.08
CA THR A 2 19.81 15.42 3.59
C THR A 2 18.32 15.76 3.59
N SER A 3 17.50 15.05 2.80
CA SER A 3 16.06 15.29 2.83
C SER A 3 15.46 14.83 4.16
N SER A 4 14.19 15.16 4.38
CA SER A 4 13.44 14.72 5.56
C SER A 4 12.99 13.27 5.48
N ASP A 5 13.32 12.52 4.43
CA ASP A 5 12.95 11.10 4.29
C ASP A 5 13.59 10.23 5.40
N PRO A 6 12.91 9.20 5.95
CA PRO A 6 13.50 8.34 6.99
C PRO A 6 14.80 7.66 6.53
N LEU A 7 14.88 7.27 5.26
CA LEU A 7 16.05 6.63 4.67
C LEU A 7 17.26 7.56 4.73
N ASP A 8 17.08 8.79 4.25
CA ASP A 8 18.11 9.83 4.24
C ASP A 8 18.64 10.13 5.65
N GLN A 9 17.76 10.11 6.63
CA GLN A 9 18.08 10.38 8.03
C GLN A 9 18.80 9.20 8.69
N PHE A 10 18.43 7.97 8.32
CA PHE A 10 19.16 6.77 8.72
C PHE A 10 20.59 6.80 8.19
N LEU A 11 20.78 7.06 6.89
CA LEU A 11 22.10 7.11 6.26
C LEU A 11 22.99 8.23 6.82
N ALA A 12 22.41 9.40 7.10
CA ALA A 12 23.13 10.51 7.71
C ALA A 12 23.70 10.16 9.09
N ARG A 13 22.98 9.35 9.88
CA ARG A 13 23.41 8.90 11.21
C ARG A 13 24.31 7.67 11.16
N ASN A 14 24.20 6.87 10.11
CA ASN A 14 24.96 5.64 9.93
C ASN A 14 25.83 5.70 8.67
N PRO A 15 26.81 6.63 8.57
CA PRO A 15 27.62 6.75 7.36
C PRO A 15 28.44 5.48 7.08
N ALA A 16 28.84 4.76 8.13
CA ALA A 16 29.52 3.47 8.00
C ALA A 16 28.65 2.41 7.31
N TYR A 17 27.32 2.49 7.44
CA TYR A 17 26.40 1.60 6.74
C TYR A 17 26.50 1.82 5.22
N PHE A 18 26.47 3.08 4.78
CA PHE A 18 26.56 3.43 3.36
C PHE A 18 27.89 3.02 2.73
N PHE A 19 29.02 3.35 3.37
CA PHE A 19 30.35 3.05 2.82
C PHE A 19 30.81 1.60 3.04
N GLY A 20 30.17 0.87 3.96
CA GLY A 20 30.55 -0.48 4.34
C GLY A 20 29.76 -1.59 3.63
N ARG A 21 28.60 -1.27 3.04
CA ARG A 21 27.77 -2.25 2.32
C ARG A 21 28.12 -2.30 0.83
N SER A 22 27.96 -3.49 0.27
CA SER A 22 27.99 -3.70 -1.17
C SER A 22 26.77 -3.05 -1.83
N PRO A 23 26.86 -2.59 -3.09
CA PRO A 23 25.72 -2.10 -3.87
C PRO A 23 24.58 -3.12 -3.99
N GLU A 24 23.50 -2.67 -4.63
CA GLU A 24 22.23 -3.37 -4.77
C GLU A 24 22.38 -4.82 -5.23
N GLN A 25 21.57 -5.73 -4.66
CA GLN A 25 21.45 -7.09 -5.19
C GLN A 25 20.45 -7.06 -6.35
N GLY A 26 20.90 -7.44 -7.54
CA GLY A 26 20.00 -7.69 -8.68
C GLY A 26 19.22 -8.98 -8.44
N LEU A 27 18.16 -8.91 -7.64
CA LEU A 27 17.23 -10.03 -7.45
C LEU A 27 16.38 -10.18 -8.70
N VAL A 28 16.34 -11.41 -9.22
CA VAL A 28 15.50 -11.78 -10.35
C VAL A 28 14.79 -13.08 -10.00
N ASN A 29 13.51 -13.15 -10.35
CA ASN A 29 12.74 -14.39 -10.29
C ASN A 29 12.47 -14.87 -11.73
N PRO A 30 13.44 -15.53 -12.39
CA PRO A 30 13.28 -16.01 -13.75
C PRO A 30 12.19 -17.09 -13.87
N ASP A 31 11.85 -17.73 -12.76
CA ASP A 31 10.86 -18.79 -12.68
C ASP A 31 9.45 -18.23 -12.37
N ASN A 32 9.29 -16.90 -12.37
CA ASN A 32 7.97 -16.26 -12.32
C ASN A 32 7.10 -16.77 -13.48
N LEU A 33 6.01 -17.46 -13.15
CA LEU A 33 5.23 -18.22 -14.11
C LEU A 33 4.72 -17.38 -15.30
N LEU A 34 4.33 -16.12 -15.07
CA LEU A 34 3.84 -15.24 -16.13
C LEU A 34 4.96 -14.89 -17.11
N ILE A 35 6.13 -14.54 -16.58
CA ILE A 35 7.32 -14.20 -17.36
C ILE A 35 7.82 -15.46 -18.11
N LEU A 36 7.97 -16.57 -17.38
CA LEU A 36 8.44 -17.85 -17.92
C LEU A 36 7.55 -18.33 -19.07
N LEU A 37 6.23 -18.36 -18.91
CA LEU A 37 5.32 -18.78 -19.98
C LEU A 37 5.39 -17.86 -21.19
N GLY A 38 5.52 -16.54 -20.99
CA GLY A 38 5.76 -15.59 -22.06
C GLY A 38 7.03 -15.93 -22.85
N HIS A 39 8.15 -16.12 -22.14
CA HIS A 39 9.43 -16.45 -22.75
C HIS A 39 9.48 -17.84 -23.37
N LEU A 40 8.78 -18.84 -22.82
CA LEU A 40 8.67 -20.17 -23.44
C LEU A 40 7.93 -20.12 -24.77
N ARG A 41 6.88 -19.29 -24.89
CA ARG A 41 6.20 -19.04 -26.17
C ARG A 41 7.14 -18.41 -27.20
N CYS A 42 7.91 -17.38 -26.81
CA CYS A 42 8.92 -16.78 -27.67
C CYS A 42 10.00 -17.77 -28.09
N ALA A 43 10.57 -18.51 -27.13
CA ALA A 43 11.62 -19.49 -27.39
C ALA A 43 11.14 -20.58 -28.34
N ALA A 44 9.91 -21.09 -28.18
CA ALA A 44 9.34 -22.11 -29.05
C ALA A 44 9.06 -21.60 -30.48
N PHE A 45 8.71 -20.31 -30.61
CA PHE A 45 8.58 -19.63 -31.90
C PHE A 45 9.94 -19.49 -32.61
N GLU A 46 10.99 -19.14 -31.86
CA GLU A 46 12.35 -19.00 -32.39
C GLU A 46 12.94 -20.35 -32.82
N LEU A 47 12.88 -21.36 -31.94
CA LEU A 47 13.41 -22.70 -32.18
C LEU A 47 12.55 -23.79 -31.50
N PRO A 48 12.31 -24.94 -32.18
CA PRO A 48 11.53 -26.02 -31.60
C PRO A 48 12.22 -26.67 -30.39
N PHE A 49 11.48 -26.83 -29.30
CA PHE A 49 11.99 -27.50 -28.09
C PHE A 49 12.13 -29.01 -28.30
N GLN A 50 13.19 -29.64 -27.77
CA GLN A 50 13.41 -31.08 -27.76
C GLN A 50 12.94 -31.72 -26.44
N VAL A 51 12.30 -32.90 -26.53
CA VAL A 51 11.93 -33.70 -25.34
C VAL A 51 13.19 -34.06 -24.54
N GLY A 52 13.17 -33.78 -23.24
CA GLY A 52 14.28 -34.06 -22.32
C GLY A 52 15.29 -32.93 -22.19
N GLU A 53 15.08 -31.78 -22.84
CA GLU A 53 15.88 -30.58 -22.59
C GLU A 53 15.29 -29.73 -21.46
N GLY A 54 16.12 -28.91 -20.83
CA GLY A 54 15.71 -27.93 -19.82
C GLY A 54 15.73 -26.50 -20.38
N PHE A 55 15.24 -25.54 -19.59
CA PHE A 55 15.23 -24.13 -19.96
C PHE A 55 15.62 -23.25 -18.76
N GLY A 56 16.85 -22.71 -18.78
CA GLY A 56 17.40 -21.99 -17.63
C GLY A 56 17.54 -22.89 -16.40
N ASN A 57 16.86 -22.55 -15.31
CA ASN A 57 16.81 -23.35 -14.08
C ASN A 57 15.74 -24.46 -14.12
N ILE A 58 14.83 -24.42 -15.09
CA ILE A 58 13.73 -25.37 -15.21
C ILE A 58 14.26 -26.71 -15.73
N GLN A 59 14.04 -27.76 -14.93
CA GLN A 59 14.41 -29.12 -15.29
C GLN A 59 13.51 -29.67 -16.39
N ALA A 60 13.99 -30.70 -17.09
CA ALA A 60 13.31 -31.25 -18.26
C ALA A 60 11.89 -31.75 -17.94
N GLU A 61 11.68 -32.32 -16.76
CA GLU A 61 10.38 -32.82 -16.31
C GLU A 61 9.36 -31.68 -16.16
N GLN A 62 9.73 -30.58 -15.49
CA GLN A 62 8.88 -29.40 -15.35
C GLN A 62 8.66 -28.68 -16.68
N LEU A 63 9.70 -28.55 -17.51
CA LEU A 63 9.55 -27.94 -18.82
C LEU A 63 8.55 -28.72 -19.68
N GLN A 64 8.59 -30.04 -19.60
CA GLN A 64 7.66 -30.89 -20.34
C GLN A 64 6.20 -30.63 -19.93
N GLU A 65 5.90 -30.40 -18.65
CA GLU A 65 4.55 -30.03 -18.21
C GLU A 65 4.08 -28.72 -18.87
N PHE A 66 4.95 -27.70 -18.95
CA PHE A 66 4.62 -26.44 -19.64
C PHE A 66 4.42 -26.62 -21.15
N LEU A 67 5.27 -27.42 -21.81
CA LEU A 67 5.13 -27.68 -23.24
C LEU A 67 3.85 -28.48 -23.56
N GLU A 68 3.48 -29.42 -22.70
CA GLU A 68 2.23 -30.17 -22.81
C GLU A 68 1.01 -29.27 -22.59
N TYR A 69 1.08 -28.33 -21.62
CA TYR A 69 0.07 -27.30 -21.44
C TYR A 69 -0.09 -26.42 -22.68
N LEU A 70 1.00 -25.89 -23.24
CA LEU A 70 0.97 -25.05 -24.44
C LEU A 70 0.51 -25.81 -25.70
N GLN A 71 0.78 -27.12 -25.77
CA GLN A 71 0.20 -27.99 -26.79
C GLN A 71 -1.31 -28.16 -26.59
N GLY A 72 -1.78 -28.31 -25.35
CA GLY A 72 -3.20 -28.37 -25.01
C GLY A 72 -3.97 -27.11 -25.40
N GLU A 73 -3.34 -25.94 -25.27
CA GLU A 73 -3.85 -24.64 -25.73
C GLU A 73 -3.80 -24.47 -27.26
N GLY A 74 -3.25 -25.43 -28.00
CA GLY A 74 -3.14 -25.39 -29.46
C GLY A 74 -2.04 -24.45 -29.99
N LEU A 75 -1.16 -23.93 -29.12
CA LEU A 75 -0.06 -23.05 -29.50
C LEU A 75 1.14 -23.84 -30.04
N LEU A 76 1.38 -25.01 -29.46
CA LEU A 76 2.45 -25.92 -29.87
C LEU A 76 1.89 -27.20 -30.50
N HIS A 77 2.68 -27.81 -31.37
CA HIS A 77 2.44 -29.16 -31.86
C HIS A 77 3.67 -30.02 -31.69
N ARG A 78 3.49 -31.18 -31.05
CA ARG A 78 4.54 -32.17 -30.91
C ARG A 78 4.62 -33.05 -32.17
N SER A 79 5.79 -33.04 -32.81
CA SER A 79 6.13 -33.94 -33.90
C SER A 79 7.41 -34.69 -33.57
N GLY A 80 7.30 -36.01 -33.36
CA GLY A 80 8.39 -36.85 -32.90
C GLY A 80 8.88 -36.44 -31.49
N SER A 81 10.16 -36.10 -31.40
CA SER A 81 10.81 -35.66 -30.15
C SER A 81 10.94 -34.14 -30.03
N LYS A 82 10.15 -33.36 -30.80
CA LYS A 82 10.20 -31.90 -30.78
C LYS A 82 8.82 -31.25 -30.71
N TYR A 83 8.75 -30.09 -30.07
CA TYR A 83 7.59 -29.21 -29.99
C TYR A 83 7.79 -28.00 -30.89
N PHE A 84 6.90 -27.80 -31.85
CA PHE A 84 6.95 -26.72 -32.83
C PHE A 84 5.87 -25.69 -32.54
N TRP A 85 6.18 -24.41 -32.69
CA TRP A 85 5.19 -23.35 -32.70
C TRP A 85 4.27 -23.45 -33.91
N MET A 86 2.96 -23.39 -33.70
CA MET A 86 1.94 -23.55 -34.75
C MET A 86 0.94 -22.39 -34.81
N ALA A 87 0.98 -21.45 -33.87
CA ALA A 87 0.06 -20.32 -33.87
C ALA A 87 0.53 -19.23 -34.84
N ASP A 88 -0.42 -18.57 -35.52
CA ASP A 88 -0.13 -17.48 -36.46
C ASP A 88 0.38 -16.20 -35.76
N GLN A 89 0.18 -16.09 -34.45
CA GLN A 89 0.56 -14.93 -33.66
C GLN A 89 2.07 -14.87 -33.41
N TYR A 90 2.64 -13.66 -33.48
CA TYR A 90 4.03 -13.39 -33.09
C TYR A 90 4.09 -13.15 -31.57
N PRO A 91 4.60 -14.11 -30.77
CA PRO A 91 4.44 -14.07 -29.30
C PRO A 91 5.13 -12.87 -28.65
N ALA A 92 6.27 -12.43 -29.19
CA ALA A 92 7.02 -11.30 -28.64
C ALA A 92 6.28 -9.95 -28.73
N GLN A 93 5.26 -9.83 -29.60
CA GLN A 93 4.49 -8.60 -29.73
C GLN A 93 3.66 -8.27 -28.49
N GLY A 94 3.18 -9.29 -27.77
CA GLY A 94 2.34 -9.12 -26.58
C GLY A 94 3.11 -9.20 -25.26
N ILE A 95 4.44 -9.23 -25.29
CA ILE A 95 5.27 -9.37 -24.09
C ILE A 95 6.07 -8.10 -23.89
N SER A 96 5.78 -7.41 -22.81
CA SER A 96 6.60 -6.30 -22.32
C SER A 96 7.70 -6.84 -21.42
N LEU A 97 8.93 -6.37 -21.62
CA LEU A 97 10.05 -6.67 -20.72
C LEU A 97 10.02 -5.81 -19.45
N ARG A 98 9.16 -4.78 -19.41
CA ARG A 98 9.12 -3.78 -18.33
C ARG A 98 7.83 -3.80 -17.52
N SER A 99 6.75 -4.31 -18.09
CA SER A 99 5.46 -4.42 -17.42
C SER A 99 5.06 -5.88 -17.30
N THR A 100 4.56 -6.25 -16.13
CA THR A 100 4.08 -7.61 -15.86
C THR A 100 2.74 -7.90 -16.54
N SER A 101 2.03 -6.85 -16.95
CA SER A 101 0.76 -6.90 -17.68
C SER A 101 0.94 -6.39 -19.13
N PRO A 102 0.32 -7.06 -20.12
CA PRO A 102 0.28 -6.59 -21.50
C PRO A 102 -0.77 -5.49 -21.73
N ASP A 103 -1.72 -5.31 -20.80
CA ASP A 103 -2.78 -4.32 -20.94
C ASP A 103 -2.26 -2.92 -20.60
N GLN A 104 -2.49 -1.97 -21.52
CA GLN A 104 -2.06 -0.58 -21.37
C GLN A 104 -3.22 0.39 -21.54
N VAL A 105 -3.09 1.57 -20.94
CA VAL A 105 -3.97 2.70 -21.10
C VAL A 105 -3.24 3.81 -21.85
N VAL A 106 -3.76 4.17 -23.02
CA VAL A 106 -3.24 5.24 -23.87
C VAL A 106 -3.74 6.58 -23.36
N LEU A 107 -2.83 7.53 -23.18
CA LEU A 107 -3.13 8.88 -22.72
C LEU A 107 -3.27 9.82 -23.91
N GLN A 108 -4.49 10.33 -24.13
CA GLN A 108 -4.84 11.16 -25.28
C GLN A 108 -5.28 12.55 -24.85
N LEU A 109 -4.89 13.57 -25.60
CA LEU A 109 -5.46 14.90 -25.41
C LEU A 109 -6.86 14.97 -25.98
N GLU A 110 -7.72 15.73 -25.30
CA GLU A 110 -9.01 16.08 -25.84
C GLU A 110 -8.86 16.78 -27.20
N SER A 111 -9.52 16.22 -28.21
CA SER A 111 -9.50 16.70 -29.59
C SER A 111 -10.93 16.99 -30.05
N GLU A 112 -11.11 18.04 -30.84
CA GLU A 112 -12.39 18.30 -31.52
C GLU A 112 -12.62 17.30 -32.66
N GLU A 113 -13.89 17.09 -33.05
CA GLU A 113 -14.26 16.20 -34.14
C GLU A 113 -13.52 16.58 -35.44
N GLY A 114 -12.77 15.62 -35.99
CA GLY A 114 -12.02 15.79 -37.24
C GLY A 114 -10.57 16.28 -37.09
N GLN A 115 -10.10 16.57 -35.89
CA GLN A 115 -8.68 16.78 -35.61
C GLN A 115 -7.94 15.47 -35.29
N PRO A 116 -6.64 15.36 -35.59
CA PRO A 116 -5.86 14.18 -35.26
C PRO A 116 -5.74 14.05 -33.73
N VAL A 117 -6.09 12.87 -33.22
CA VAL A 117 -5.93 12.53 -31.80
C VAL A 117 -4.45 12.57 -31.44
N GLN A 118 -4.09 13.42 -30.49
CA GLN A 118 -2.72 13.52 -30.00
C GLN A 118 -2.54 12.60 -28.79
N THR A 119 -1.66 11.61 -28.91
CA THR A 119 -1.24 10.74 -27.81
C THR A 119 -0.03 11.35 -27.12
N ILE A 120 -0.04 11.41 -25.79
CA ILE A 120 1.09 11.94 -24.99
C ILE A 120 1.91 10.82 -24.33
N GLY A 121 1.33 9.64 -24.13
CA GLY A 121 2.03 8.52 -23.50
C GLY A 121 1.11 7.36 -23.20
N GLU A 122 1.63 6.39 -22.46
CA GLU A 122 0.95 5.16 -22.06
C GLU A 122 1.29 4.85 -20.61
N VAL A 123 0.37 4.21 -19.90
CA VAL A 123 0.57 3.67 -18.55
C VAL A 123 0.02 2.24 -18.51
N ASP A 124 0.56 1.38 -17.64
CA ASP A 124 -0.03 0.06 -17.42
C ASP A 124 -1.43 0.17 -16.78
N ARG A 125 -2.27 -0.82 -17.04
CA ARG A 125 -3.68 -0.81 -16.62
C ARG A 125 -3.84 -0.76 -15.10
N GLU A 126 -2.97 -1.46 -14.38
CA GLU A 126 -2.96 -1.50 -12.93
C GLU A 126 -2.70 -0.10 -12.35
N SER A 127 -1.71 0.60 -12.92
CA SER A 127 -1.34 1.95 -12.50
C SER A 127 -2.33 3.02 -12.94
N ALA A 128 -3.06 2.79 -14.03
CA ALA A 128 -4.02 3.75 -14.56
C ALA A 128 -5.07 4.17 -13.52
N THR A 129 -5.49 3.23 -12.67
CA THR A 129 -6.52 3.45 -11.65
C THR A 129 -6.14 4.47 -10.58
N TRP A 130 -4.84 4.68 -10.32
CA TRP A 130 -4.36 5.64 -9.32
C TRP A 130 -3.58 6.82 -9.93
N MET A 131 -2.97 6.65 -11.10
CA MET A 131 -2.23 7.71 -11.79
C MET A 131 -3.11 8.61 -12.65
N VAL A 132 -4.06 8.03 -13.37
CA VAL A 132 -4.90 8.72 -14.37
C VAL A 132 -6.38 8.44 -14.17
N HIS A 133 -6.80 8.38 -12.90
CA HIS A 133 -8.23 8.34 -12.60
C HIS A 133 -8.92 9.66 -12.97
N PRO A 134 -10.25 9.66 -13.17
CA PRO A 134 -10.99 10.90 -13.39
C PRO A 134 -10.74 11.91 -12.26
N GLY A 135 -10.35 13.13 -12.62
CA GLY A 135 -10.01 14.20 -11.68
C GLY A 135 -8.54 14.26 -11.26
N ALA A 136 -7.70 13.31 -11.69
CA ALA A 136 -6.26 13.34 -11.43
C ALA A 136 -5.57 14.48 -12.17
N VAL A 137 -4.47 14.97 -11.60
CA VAL A 137 -3.48 15.83 -12.27
C VAL A 137 -2.28 14.96 -12.59
N TYR A 138 -2.16 14.58 -13.86
CA TYR A 138 -1.04 13.82 -14.40
C TYR A 138 0.09 14.76 -14.81
N LEU A 139 1.32 14.42 -14.46
CA LEU A 139 2.52 15.19 -14.80
C LEU A 139 3.32 14.42 -15.86
N HIS A 140 3.58 15.06 -17.00
CA HIS A 140 4.37 14.47 -18.08
C HIS A 140 5.31 15.53 -18.65
N GLU A 141 6.62 15.26 -18.61
CA GLU A 141 7.66 16.19 -19.08
C GLU A 141 7.51 17.62 -18.51
N ALA A 142 7.24 17.72 -17.21
CA ALA A 142 6.98 18.97 -16.49
C ALA A 142 5.73 19.75 -16.94
N GLN A 143 4.90 19.18 -17.82
CA GLN A 143 3.58 19.70 -18.16
C GLN A 143 2.52 18.98 -17.35
N THR A 144 1.53 19.71 -16.87
CA THR A 144 0.42 19.14 -16.11
C THR A 144 -0.81 18.96 -16.99
N TYR A 145 -1.51 17.85 -16.76
CA TYR A 145 -2.72 17.50 -17.47
C TYR A 145 -3.79 17.10 -16.46
N TYR A 146 -4.98 17.67 -16.59
CA TYR A 146 -6.15 17.22 -15.85
C TYR A 146 -6.79 16.05 -16.58
N VAL A 147 -7.01 14.95 -15.88
CA VAL A 147 -7.64 13.76 -16.45
C VAL A 147 -9.16 13.91 -16.40
N ARG A 148 -9.78 14.04 -17.57
CA ARG A 148 -11.22 14.21 -17.73
C ARG A 148 -11.97 12.90 -17.54
N SER A 149 -11.49 11.83 -18.17
CA SER A 149 -12.12 10.50 -18.12
C SER A 149 -11.09 9.40 -18.32
N LEU A 150 -11.40 8.23 -17.77
CA LEU A 150 -10.64 6.99 -17.94
C LEU A 150 -11.63 5.89 -18.33
N ASP A 151 -11.43 5.31 -19.51
CA ASP A 151 -12.16 4.14 -20.00
C ASP A 151 -11.22 2.93 -19.96
N LEU A 152 -11.43 2.06 -18.97
CA LEU A 152 -10.63 0.85 -18.76
C LEU A 152 -11.02 -0.31 -19.69
N GLU A 153 -12.14 -0.23 -20.39
CA GLU A 153 -12.53 -1.23 -21.39
C GLU A 153 -11.86 -0.92 -22.73
N GLN A 154 -11.81 0.36 -23.11
CA GLN A 154 -11.13 0.81 -24.33
C GLN A 154 -9.63 1.02 -24.13
N GLY A 155 -9.16 1.12 -22.88
CA GLY A 155 -7.77 1.41 -22.57
C GLY A 155 -7.38 2.84 -22.95
N ILE A 156 -8.26 3.82 -22.71
CA ILE A 156 -8.04 5.22 -23.11
C ILE A 156 -8.32 6.16 -21.93
N ALA A 157 -7.40 7.07 -21.65
CA ALA A 157 -7.62 8.22 -20.78
C ALA A 157 -7.62 9.51 -21.59
N ILE A 158 -8.61 10.39 -21.36
CA ILE A 158 -8.71 11.70 -22.00
C ILE A 158 -8.20 12.78 -21.05
N LEU A 159 -7.22 13.54 -21.53
CA LEU A 159 -6.44 14.52 -20.77
C LEU A 159 -6.63 15.93 -21.34
N LEU A 160 -6.61 16.91 -20.44
CA LEU A 160 -6.70 18.33 -20.74
C LEU A 160 -5.44 19.03 -20.24
N PRO A 161 -4.68 19.74 -21.09
CA PRO A 161 -3.57 20.56 -20.62
C PRO A 161 -4.04 21.51 -19.53
N THR A 162 -3.29 21.57 -18.43
CA THR A 162 -3.63 22.42 -17.30
C THR A 162 -2.40 23.17 -16.79
N GLY A 163 -2.63 24.10 -15.88
CA GLY A 163 -1.60 24.94 -15.27
C GLY A 163 -1.83 25.09 -13.77
N THR A 164 -2.24 24.00 -13.11
CA THR A 164 -2.61 24.01 -11.70
C THR A 164 -1.40 24.19 -10.80
N ASP A 165 -1.59 24.89 -9.67
CA ASP A 165 -0.62 25.05 -8.58
C ASP A 165 -0.66 23.88 -7.57
N TYR A 166 -1.39 22.82 -7.88
CA TYR A 166 -1.56 21.62 -7.07
C TYR A 166 -1.36 20.35 -7.90
N TYR A 167 -1.12 19.25 -7.19
CA TYR A 167 -1.13 17.89 -7.68
C TYR A 167 -2.18 17.05 -6.94
N THR A 168 -2.49 15.87 -7.47
CA THR A 168 -3.45 14.95 -6.84
C THR A 168 -2.75 13.74 -6.29
N GLU A 169 -3.22 13.24 -5.16
CA GLU A 169 -2.81 11.96 -4.61
C GLU A 169 -4.02 11.07 -4.40
N ALA A 170 -3.98 9.87 -4.99
CA ALA A 170 -5.03 8.87 -4.84
C ALA A 170 -5.13 8.38 -3.38
N GLN A 171 -6.36 8.09 -2.95
CA GLN A 171 -6.67 7.47 -1.68
C GLN A 171 -7.23 6.08 -1.95
N SER A 172 -6.43 5.07 -1.61
CA SER A 172 -6.77 3.67 -1.86
C SER A 172 -7.13 2.95 -0.56
N GLU A 173 -8.03 1.99 -0.69
CA GLU A 173 -8.31 0.98 0.31
C GLU A 173 -7.64 -0.32 -0.12
N THR A 174 -6.95 -0.99 0.81
CA THR A 174 -6.20 -2.21 0.54
C THR A 174 -6.69 -3.31 1.46
N ILE A 175 -6.96 -4.48 0.88
CA ILE A 175 -7.34 -5.69 1.61
C ILE A 175 -6.29 -6.75 1.29
N VAL A 176 -5.75 -7.38 2.32
CA VAL A 176 -4.74 -8.44 2.19
C VAL A 176 -5.34 -9.77 2.65
N GLN A 177 -5.26 -10.78 1.79
CA GLN A 177 -5.73 -12.13 2.05
C GLN A 177 -4.57 -13.12 1.95
N LEU A 178 -4.47 -14.03 2.91
CA LEU A 178 -3.50 -15.13 2.86
C LEU A 178 -4.00 -16.22 1.91
N LEU A 179 -3.17 -16.60 0.94
CA LEU A 179 -3.43 -17.75 0.07
C LEU A 179 -2.74 -18.99 0.64
N GLU A 180 -1.44 -18.90 0.90
CA GLU A 180 -0.64 -19.99 1.42
C GLU A 180 0.43 -19.46 2.38
N LYS A 181 0.56 -20.06 3.56
CA LYS A 181 1.63 -19.75 4.51
C LYS A 181 2.80 -20.70 4.25
N ARG A 182 3.96 -20.15 3.88
CA ARG A 182 5.16 -20.95 3.57
C ARG A 182 6.09 -21.13 4.76
N ALA A 183 6.24 -20.09 5.60
CA ALA A 183 7.10 -20.12 6.77
C ALA A 183 6.54 -19.29 7.91
N GLU A 184 6.84 -19.71 9.15
CA GLU A 184 6.42 -19.05 10.38
C GLU A 184 7.41 -19.35 11.51
N ILE A 185 7.86 -18.32 12.22
CA ILE A 185 8.79 -18.42 13.35
C ILE A 185 8.39 -17.42 14.44
N ASP A 186 8.39 -17.87 15.70
CA ASP A 186 8.25 -16.99 16.86
C ASP A 186 9.43 -16.02 16.99
N VAL A 187 9.12 -14.76 17.25
CA VAL A 187 10.10 -13.68 17.45
C VAL A 187 9.76 -12.89 18.71
N SER A 188 10.65 -11.98 19.10
CA SER A 188 10.38 -11.07 20.20
C SER A 188 9.06 -10.34 19.98
N GLY A 189 8.17 -10.38 20.97
CA GLY A 189 6.89 -9.66 20.92
C GLY A 189 5.85 -10.18 19.93
N GLY A 190 6.12 -11.27 19.20
CA GLY A 190 5.25 -11.63 18.08
C GLY A 190 5.69 -12.85 17.29
N ILE A 191 5.19 -12.91 16.06
CA ILE A 191 5.50 -13.96 15.09
C ILE A 191 5.92 -13.27 13.79
N LYS A 192 6.93 -13.81 13.12
CA LYS A 192 7.21 -13.46 11.72
C LYS A 192 6.75 -14.59 10.81
N SER A 193 6.15 -14.23 9.70
CA SER A 193 5.61 -15.19 8.74
C SER A 193 5.86 -14.71 7.31
N TYR A 194 5.88 -15.67 6.39
CA TYR A 194 6.10 -15.46 4.96
C TYR A 194 5.20 -16.41 4.16
N GLY A 195 4.70 -15.95 3.01
CA GLY A 195 3.83 -16.75 2.16
C GLY A 195 3.22 -15.99 1.00
N ASP A 196 2.30 -16.64 0.32
CA ASP A 196 1.57 -16.12 -0.82
C ASP A 196 0.34 -15.34 -0.37
N LEU A 197 0.21 -14.13 -0.88
CA LEU A 197 -0.85 -13.19 -0.56
C LEU A 197 -1.63 -12.80 -1.82
N LYS A 198 -2.91 -12.49 -1.62
CA LYS A 198 -3.72 -11.74 -2.56
C LYS A 198 -3.97 -10.36 -1.96
N VAL A 199 -3.49 -9.32 -2.66
CA VAL A 199 -3.67 -7.93 -2.28
C VAL A 199 -4.66 -7.28 -3.24
N THR A 200 -5.83 -6.92 -2.73
CA THR A 200 -6.86 -6.19 -3.48
C THR A 200 -6.74 -4.71 -3.13
N THR A 201 -6.54 -3.85 -4.12
CA THR A 201 -6.48 -2.39 -3.93
C THR A 201 -7.58 -1.71 -4.72
N GLN A 202 -8.27 -0.76 -4.10
CA GLN A 202 -9.34 0.03 -4.73
C GLN A 202 -9.17 1.52 -4.44
N VAL A 203 -9.12 2.36 -5.47
CA VAL A 203 -9.09 3.82 -5.30
C VAL A 203 -10.50 4.32 -4.97
N LYS A 204 -10.67 4.85 -3.76
CA LYS A 204 -11.94 5.34 -3.19
C LYS A 204 -12.05 6.87 -3.14
N GLY A 205 -10.98 7.57 -3.51
CA GLY A 205 -10.95 9.01 -3.54
C GLY A 205 -9.59 9.54 -3.91
N TYR A 206 -9.43 10.86 -3.84
CA TYR A 206 -8.14 11.53 -3.99
C TYR A 206 -8.13 12.85 -3.24
N ARG A 207 -6.94 13.32 -2.88
CA ARG A 207 -6.71 14.65 -2.30
C ARG A 207 -6.00 15.56 -3.29
N LYS A 208 -6.26 16.86 -3.19
CA LYS A 208 -5.57 17.93 -3.90
C LYS A 208 -4.55 18.57 -2.96
N VAL A 209 -3.29 18.57 -3.35
CA VAL A 209 -2.18 19.06 -2.52
C VAL A 209 -1.44 20.16 -3.26
N ARG A 210 -1.29 21.33 -2.63
CA ARG A 210 -0.56 22.45 -3.24
C ARG A 210 0.92 22.11 -3.34
N TRP A 211 1.54 22.34 -4.50
CA TRP A 211 2.93 21.94 -4.77
C TRP A 211 3.96 22.45 -3.76
N HIS A 212 3.81 23.69 -3.28
CA HIS A 212 4.87 24.35 -2.52
C HIS A 212 4.65 24.28 -1.02
N THR A 213 3.39 24.34 -0.58
CA THR A 213 3.04 24.35 0.85
C THR A 213 2.67 22.97 1.37
N HIS A 214 2.45 21.99 0.48
CA HIS A 214 1.88 20.68 0.80
C HIS A 214 0.56 20.77 1.58
N GLU A 215 -0.14 21.90 1.44
CA GLU A 215 -1.43 22.13 2.08
C GLU A 215 -2.51 21.31 1.35
N ASN A 216 -3.33 20.62 2.13
CA ASN A 216 -4.48 19.90 1.62
C ASN A 216 -5.58 20.89 1.21
N MET A 217 -5.85 20.99 -0.09
CA MET A 217 -6.81 21.93 -0.67
C MET A 217 -8.22 21.32 -0.76
N GLY A 218 -8.38 20.04 -0.47
CA GLY A 218 -9.65 19.34 -0.51
C GLY A 218 -9.52 17.90 -1.01
N GLN A 219 -10.58 17.14 -0.81
CA GLN A 219 -10.69 15.74 -1.21
C GLN A 219 -11.96 15.52 -2.03
N ALA A 220 -11.92 14.51 -2.88
CA ALA A 220 -13.08 14.04 -3.63
C ALA A 220 -13.19 12.52 -3.51
N ASP A 221 -14.42 12.04 -3.38
CA ASP A 221 -14.73 10.61 -3.40
C ASP A 221 -14.66 10.09 -4.84
N LEU A 222 -14.24 8.85 -4.99
CA LEU A 222 -14.11 8.14 -6.26
C LEU A 222 -14.47 6.66 -6.03
N ASP A 223 -14.84 5.94 -7.07
CA ASP A 223 -15.08 4.50 -6.95
C ASP A 223 -14.52 3.80 -8.19
N MET A 224 -13.20 3.56 -8.18
CA MET A 224 -12.53 2.82 -9.23
C MET A 224 -12.75 1.31 -9.04
N PRO A 225 -12.70 0.49 -10.10
CA PRO A 225 -12.72 -0.95 -9.92
C PRO A 225 -11.51 -1.42 -9.09
N PRO A 226 -11.69 -2.45 -8.23
CA PRO A 226 -10.57 -3.02 -7.50
C PRO A 226 -9.62 -3.76 -8.44
N SER A 227 -8.32 -3.74 -8.11
CA SER A 227 -7.28 -4.52 -8.76
C SER A 227 -6.71 -5.55 -7.79
N ASP A 228 -6.54 -6.78 -8.27
CA ASP A 228 -6.01 -7.90 -7.50
C ASP A 228 -4.55 -8.16 -7.89
N LEU A 229 -3.67 -8.20 -6.91
CA LEU A 229 -2.27 -8.59 -7.04
C LEU A 229 -2.04 -9.87 -6.25
N VAL A 230 -1.74 -10.97 -6.94
CA VAL A 230 -1.24 -12.20 -6.30
C VAL A 230 0.28 -12.11 -6.25
N THR A 231 0.85 -12.14 -5.05
CA THR A 231 2.28 -11.89 -4.80
C THR A 231 2.75 -12.61 -3.54
N THR A 232 4.04 -12.53 -3.22
CA THR A 232 4.56 -12.98 -1.93
C THR A 232 4.58 -11.83 -0.93
N GLY A 233 4.40 -12.14 0.35
CA GLY A 233 4.49 -11.17 1.43
C GLY A 233 5.19 -11.70 2.67
N TYR A 234 5.81 -10.78 3.39
CA TYR A 234 6.33 -10.94 4.73
C TYR A 234 5.47 -10.14 5.70
N TRP A 235 5.11 -10.74 6.82
CA TRP A 235 4.39 -10.01 7.87
C TRP A 235 4.92 -10.34 9.25
N THR A 236 4.82 -9.36 10.14
CA THR A 236 5.03 -9.54 11.57
C THR A 236 3.72 -9.27 12.30
N THR A 237 3.38 -10.20 13.18
CA THR A 237 2.16 -10.17 13.99
C THR A 237 2.52 -9.98 15.45
N LEU A 238 1.84 -9.09 16.14
CA LEU A 238 2.02 -8.91 17.59
C LEU A 238 1.35 -10.05 18.37
N SER A 239 2.02 -10.55 19.41
CA SER A 239 1.40 -11.49 20.34
C SER A 239 0.39 -10.79 21.25
N GLU A 240 -0.60 -11.52 21.76
CA GLU A 240 -1.57 -10.96 22.71
C GLU A 240 -0.86 -10.35 23.93
N ALA A 241 0.15 -11.03 24.46
CA ALA A 241 0.96 -10.55 25.59
C ALA A 241 1.72 -9.24 25.27
N ALA A 242 2.18 -9.06 24.04
CA ALA A 242 2.79 -7.81 23.58
C ALA A 242 1.76 -6.67 23.55
N VAL A 243 0.57 -6.94 23.00
CA VAL A 243 -0.52 -5.95 22.95
C VAL A 243 -0.97 -5.57 24.36
N GLU A 244 -1.18 -6.53 25.26
CA GLU A 244 -1.54 -6.30 26.66
C GLU A 244 -0.50 -5.44 27.38
N ARG A 245 0.79 -5.70 27.14
CA ARG A 245 1.89 -4.90 27.70
C ARG A 245 1.83 -3.45 27.22
N LEU A 246 1.66 -3.23 25.91
CA LEU A 246 1.55 -1.89 25.33
C LEU A 246 0.30 -1.16 25.85
N GLN A 247 -0.82 -1.87 26.03
CA GLN A 247 -2.05 -1.33 26.63
C GLN A 247 -1.83 -0.91 28.09
N ALA A 248 -1.16 -1.74 28.90
CA ALA A 248 -0.86 -1.43 30.29
C ALA A 248 0.02 -0.17 30.43
N MET A 249 0.85 0.13 29.44
CA MET A 249 1.68 1.33 29.38
C MET A 249 0.94 2.55 28.81
N GLY A 250 -0.31 2.40 28.32
CA GLY A 250 -1.03 3.46 27.62
C GLY A 250 -0.48 3.78 26.23
N LEU A 251 0.34 2.88 25.66
CA LEU A 251 1.05 3.06 24.38
C LEU A 251 0.43 2.21 23.25
N TRP A 252 -0.85 1.84 23.38
CA TRP A 252 -1.60 1.11 22.36
C TRP A 252 -2.89 1.83 21.99
N SER A 253 -2.96 2.29 20.75
CA SER A 253 -4.07 3.08 20.20
C SER A 253 -4.79 2.38 19.04
N ASN A 254 -4.78 1.05 18.95
CA ASN A 254 -5.51 0.34 17.87
C ASN A 254 -6.76 -0.41 18.35
N THR A 255 -7.06 -0.41 19.65
CA THR A 255 -8.27 -1.03 20.20
C THR A 255 -9.50 -0.14 19.94
N PRO A 256 -10.66 -0.69 19.54
CA PRO A 256 -11.90 0.08 19.46
C PRO A 256 -12.19 0.85 20.77
N ASN A 257 -12.63 2.10 20.67
CA ASN A 257 -12.92 2.91 21.85
C ASN A 257 -14.09 2.29 22.65
N ASN A 258 -13.89 2.08 23.95
CA ASN A 258 -14.97 1.75 24.87
C ASN A 258 -15.58 3.04 25.43
N TYR A 259 -16.63 3.54 24.79
CA TYR A 259 -17.32 4.77 25.19
C TYR A 259 -18.12 4.65 26.50
N GLY A 260 -18.19 3.44 27.09
CA GLY A 260 -18.90 3.15 28.34
C GLY A 260 -20.40 2.90 28.16
N ALA A 261 -21.03 2.29 29.17
CA ALA A 261 -22.44 1.85 29.11
C ALA A 261 -23.46 2.99 28.93
N GLY A 262 -23.07 4.25 29.22
CA GLY A 262 -23.92 5.43 29.07
C GLY A 262 -23.86 6.10 27.70
N TRP A 263 -23.03 5.61 26.77
CA TRP A 263 -22.77 6.30 25.51
C TRP A 263 -24.02 6.55 24.67
N ASN A 264 -24.91 5.56 24.53
CA ASN A 264 -26.14 5.72 23.74
C ASN A 264 -27.04 6.85 24.27
N ALA A 265 -27.12 7.00 25.61
CA ALA A 265 -27.89 8.07 26.23
C ALA A 265 -27.23 9.44 26.02
N ILE A 266 -25.89 9.53 26.16
CA ILE A 266 -25.12 10.75 25.89
C ILE A 266 -25.24 11.15 24.42
N HIS A 267 -25.14 10.18 23.51
CA HIS A 267 -25.29 10.35 22.07
C HIS A 267 -26.65 10.98 21.72
N GLN A 268 -27.73 10.46 22.30
CA GLN A 268 -29.06 11.04 22.13
C GLN A 268 -29.15 12.46 22.71
N GLN A 269 -28.65 12.69 23.93
CA GLN A 269 -28.72 14.00 24.57
C GLN A 269 -27.93 15.08 23.83
N VAL A 270 -26.79 14.72 23.21
CA VAL A 270 -26.00 15.65 22.39
C VAL A 270 -26.74 16.02 21.11
N ARG A 271 -27.38 15.04 20.45
CA ARG A 271 -28.22 15.30 19.27
C ARG A 271 -29.43 16.17 19.60
N GLU A 272 -30.08 15.92 20.74
CA GLU A 272 -31.17 16.76 21.26
C GLU A 272 -30.71 18.19 21.54
N ARG A 273 -29.56 18.36 22.21
CA ARG A 273 -28.94 19.67 22.45
C ARG A 273 -28.69 20.43 21.15
N ASP A 274 -28.20 19.73 20.14
CA ASP A 274 -27.85 20.29 18.83
C ASP A 274 -29.08 20.43 17.91
N GLY A 275 -30.28 20.14 18.41
CA GLY A 275 -31.54 20.26 17.69
C GLY A 275 -31.64 19.32 16.49
N TYR A 276 -30.98 18.16 16.56
CA TYR A 276 -30.87 17.17 15.48
C TYR A 276 -30.31 17.76 14.18
N ARG A 277 -29.48 18.80 14.30
CA ARG A 277 -28.82 19.46 13.18
C ARG A 277 -27.32 19.27 13.24
N CYS A 278 -26.74 19.02 12.07
CA CYS A 278 -25.29 19.06 11.91
C CYS A 278 -24.77 20.44 12.29
N GLN A 279 -23.86 20.52 13.26
CA GLN A 279 -23.30 21.78 13.73
C GLN A 279 -22.30 22.40 12.76
N ALA A 280 -21.85 21.65 11.74
CA ALA A 280 -20.96 22.16 10.70
C ALA A 280 -21.70 22.75 9.49
N CYS A 281 -22.81 22.14 9.05
CA CYS A 281 -23.52 22.57 7.83
C CYS A 281 -25.01 22.91 8.03
N GLY A 282 -25.56 22.72 9.23
CA GLY A 282 -26.96 23.03 9.56
C GLY A 282 -28.00 22.01 9.05
N LEU A 283 -27.56 20.97 8.32
CA LEU A 283 -28.44 19.92 7.79
C LEU A 283 -29.22 19.27 8.93
N LEU A 284 -30.54 19.11 8.75
CA LEU A 284 -31.41 18.41 9.69
C LEU A 284 -31.35 16.90 9.42
N GLU A 285 -31.37 16.08 10.46
CA GLU A 285 -31.47 14.63 10.32
C GLU A 285 -32.72 14.21 9.54
N THR A 286 -32.56 13.30 8.59
CA THR A 286 -33.66 12.73 7.82
C THR A 286 -33.46 11.22 7.67
N GLY A 287 -34.24 10.42 8.39
CA GLY A 287 -34.24 8.96 8.32
C GLY A 287 -33.02 8.26 8.92
N ARG A 288 -31.83 8.84 8.82
CA ARG A 288 -30.59 8.41 9.49
C ARG A 288 -30.19 9.41 10.58
N GLU A 289 -29.80 8.87 11.72
CA GLU A 289 -29.24 9.63 12.84
C GLU A 289 -27.90 10.25 12.47
N HIS A 290 -27.65 11.51 12.86
CA HIS A 290 -26.33 12.11 12.73
C HIS A 290 -25.37 11.51 13.76
N ASP A 291 -24.10 11.52 13.41
CA ASP A 291 -23.03 10.97 14.24
C ASP A 291 -22.62 12.00 15.31
N VAL A 292 -22.37 11.56 16.54
CA VAL A 292 -21.79 12.42 17.59
C VAL A 292 -20.28 12.24 17.64
N HIS A 293 -19.57 13.30 17.30
CA HIS A 293 -18.11 13.32 17.19
C HIS A 293 -17.44 13.93 18.43
N HIS A 294 -16.32 13.36 18.85
CA HIS A 294 -15.44 13.92 19.89
C HIS A 294 -14.52 14.98 19.27
N LYS A 295 -14.67 16.25 19.66
CA LYS A 295 -13.85 17.38 19.18
C LYS A 295 -12.36 17.20 19.50
N VAL A 296 -12.06 16.74 20.71
CA VAL A 296 -10.76 16.20 21.11
C VAL A 296 -10.91 14.68 21.14
N PRO A 297 -10.04 13.91 20.46
CA PRO A 297 -10.17 12.47 20.35
C PRO A 297 -10.40 11.78 21.71
N PHE A 298 -11.32 10.82 21.74
CA PHE A 298 -11.71 10.11 22.97
C PHE A 298 -10.50 9.57 23.76
N ARG A 299 -9.46 9.12 23.04
CA ARG A 299 -8.25 8.51 23.61
C ARG A 299 -7.30 9.50 24.30
N THR A 300 -7.50 10.80 24.12
CA THR A 300 -6.70 11.83 24.82
C THR A 300 -7.05 11.92 26.31
N PHE A 301 -8.17 11.33 26.73
CA PHE A 301 -8.67 11.41 28.11
C PHE A 301 -8.41 10.13 28.88
N VAL A 302 -8.20 10.26 30.19
CA VAL A 302 -7.91 9.14 31.10
C VAL A 302 -9.16 8.31 31.38
N SER A 303 -10.35 8.90 31.23
CA SER A 303 -11.62 8.22 31.45
C SER A 303 -12.67 8.56 30.40
N ALA A 304 -13.59 7.60 30.15
CA ALA A 304 -14.75 7.82 29.29
C ALA A 304 -15.63 8.98 29.77
N GLN A 305 -15.67 9.24 31.08
CA GLN A 305 -16.44 10.34 31.66
C GLN A 305 -15.89 11.72 31.26
N GLU A 306 -14.56 11.86 31.22
CA GLU A 306 -13.89 13.08 30.76
C GLU A 306 -14.05 13.28 29.26
N ALA A 307 -13.84 12.23 28.47
CA ALA A 307 -13.99 12.29 27.02
C ALA A 307 -15.43 12.62 26.59
N ASN A 308 -16.42 12.07 27.29
CA ASN A 308 -17.84 12.22 26.97
C ASN A 308 -18.48 13.49 27.58
N GLN A 309 -17.68 14.44 28.06
CA GLN A 309 -18.21 15.75 28.45
C GLN A 309 -18.86 16.45 27.25
N PHE A 310 -20.02 17.06 27.47
CA PHE A 310 -20.82 17.65 26.39
C PHE A 310 -20.06 18.72 25.58
N ASN A 311 -19.19 19.49 26.24
CA ASN A 311 -18.36 20.49 25.57
C ASN A 311 -17.42 19.88 24.50
N ASN A 312 -17.00 18.63 24.71
CA ASN A 312 -16.15 17.86 23.81
C ASN A 312 -16.94 17.11 22.72
N LEU A 313 -18.27 17.15 22.72
CA LEU A 313 -19.11 16.41 21.77
C LEU A 313 -19.82 17.36 20.79
N VAL A 314 -19.97 16.93 19.53
CA VAL A 314 -20.65 17.69 18.48
C VAL A 314 -21.41 16.78 17.52
N THR A 315 -22.64 17.15 17.17
CA THR A 315 -23.45 16.43 16.18
C THR A 315 -23.05 16.81 14.76
N LEU A 316 -22.70 15.82 13.92
CA LEU A 316 -22.29 16.01 12.54
C LEU A 316 -23.07 15.07 11.59
N CYS A 317 -23.48 15.57 10.43
CA CYS A 317 -24.02 14.70 9.39
C CYS A 317 -22.92 13.78 8.84
N PRO A 318 -23.26 12.65 8.20
CA PRO A 318 -22.26 11.65 7.77
C PRO A 318 -21.15 12.21 6.88
N VAL A 319 -21.49 13.18 6.01
CA VAL A 319 -20.53 13.85 5.13
C VAL A 319 -19.57 14.75 5.94
N CYS A 320 -20.10 15.54 6.88
CA CYS A 320 -19.27 16.38 7.74
C CYS A 320 -18.46 15.55 8.73
N HIS A 321 -19.02 14.48 9.27
CA HIS A 321 -18.32 13.54 10.16
C HIS A 321 -17.12 12.93 9.46
N ARG A 322 -17.32 12.38 8.25
CA ARG A 322 -16.25 11.81 7.43
C ARG A 322 -15.17 12.85 7.11
N ARG A 323 -15.52 14.10 6.81
CA ARG A 323 -14.56 15.19 6.61
C ARG A 323 -13.71 15.46 7.85
N VAL A 324 -14.32 15.50 9.04
CA VAL A 324 -13.60 15.75 10.29
C VAL A 324 -12.73 14.56 10.68
N GLU A 325 -13.22 13.31 10.56
CA GLU A 325 -12.40 12.12 10.80
C GLU A 325 -11.22 12.00 9.84
N THR A 326 -11.39 12.44 8.59
CA THR A 326 -10.30 12.43 7.60
C THR A 326 -9.23 13.48 7.91
N ALA A 327 -9.61 14.62 8.48
CA ALA A 327 -8.67 15.65 8.96
C ALA A 327 -7.96 15.22 10.26
N VAL A 328 -8.68 14.56 11.18
CA VAL A 328 -8.13 14.06 12.46
C VAL A 328 -7.65 12.61 12.30
N ARG A 329 -6.73 12.35 11.39
CA ARG A 329 -6.09 11.03 11.29
C ARG A 329 -5.06 10.85 12.40
N VAL A 330 -5.49 10.35 13.56
CA VAL A 330 -4.56 9.84 14.59
C VAL A 330 -3.79 8.67 13.96
N ARG A 331 -2.48 8.84 13.71
CA ARG A 331 -1.63 7.71 13.27
C ARG A 331 -1.37 6.83 14.48
N SER A 332 -1.72 5.55 14.40
CA SER A 332 -1.40 4.58 15.44
C SER A 332 0.08 4.18 15.40
N GLY A 333 0.60 3.65 16.50
CA GLY A 333 1.97 3.11 16.55
C GLY A 333 2.21 2.08 15.45
N LEU A 334 1.23 1.21 15.17
CA LEU A 334 1.30 0.22 14.09
C LEU A 334 1.53 0.86 12.72
N ALA A 335 0.76 1.90 12.37
CA ALA A 335 0.93 2.65 11.13
C ALA A 335 2.28 3.39 11.07
N GLY A 336 2.75 3.91 12.22
CA GLY A 336 4.05 4.55 12.34
C GLY A 336 5.21 3.60 12.08
N VAL A 337 5.11 2.36 12.59
CA VAL A 337 6.12 1.31 12.36
C VAL A 337 6.07 0.83 10.93
N GLY A 338 4.86 0.63 10.36
CA GLY A 338 4.70 0.32 8.93
C GLY A 338 5.35 1.37 8.05
N PHE A 339 5.15 2.66 8.34
CA PHE A 339 5.80 3.75 7.61
C PHE A 339 7.33 3.68 7.69
N ALA A 340 7.89 3.50 8.88
CA ALA A 340 9.35 3.39 9.07
C ALA A 340 9.93 2.18 8.34
N LEU A 341 9.29 1.01 8.45
CA LEU A 341 9.71 -0.21 7.77
C LEU A 341 9.62 -0.08 6.25
N GLY A 342 8.58 0.58 5.71
CA GLY A 342 8.44 0.80 4.28
C GLY A 342 9.54 1.64 3.65
N HIS A 343 10.08 2.61 4.38
CA HIS A 343 11.19 3.45 3.90
C HIS A 343 12.56 2.82 4.17
N LEU A 344 12.65 1.98 5.21
CA LEU A 344 13.90 1.34 5.58
C LEU A 344 14.15 0.04 4.82
N ALA A 345 13.11 -0.77 4.57
CA ALA A 345 13.20 -2.05 3.87
C ALA A 345 13.89 -1.95 2.49
N PRO A 346 13.63 -0.93 1.64
CA PRO A 346 14.33 -0.75 0.37
C PRO A 346 15.85 -0.66 0.53
N LEU A 347 16.37 -0.19 1.67
CA LEU A 347 17.81 -0.16 1.93
C LEU A 347 18.40 -1.55 2.21
N PHE A 348 17.63 -2.44 2.84
CA PHE A 348 18.09 -3.80 3.16
C PHE A 348 18.00 -4.71 1.93
N LEU A 349 17.02 -4.44 1.08
CA LEU A 349 16.76 -5.14 -0.16
C LEU A 349 17.53 -4.54 -1.34
N MET A 350 17.92 -3.28 -1.18
CA MET A 350 18.54 -2.47 -2.20
C MET A 350 17.67 -2.42 -3.47
N CYS A 351 16.41 -1.99 -3.29
CA CYS A 351 15.39 -1.87 -4.32
C CYS A 351 14.79 -0.44 -4.35
N ASP A 352 13.95 -0.14 -5.34
CA ASP A 352 13.20 1.10 -5.32
C ASP A 352 12.10 1.03 -4.24
N PRO A 353 11.78 2.13 -3.53
CA PRO A 353 10.65 2.15 -2.59
C PRO A 353 9.31 1.74 -3.21
N GLY A 354 9.11 2.00 -4.51
CA GLY A 354 7.92 1.59 -5.26
C GLY A 354 7.81 0.08 -5.51
N ASP A 355 8.90 -0.69 -5.30
CA ASP A 355 8.89 -2.13 -5.48
C ASP A 355 8.24 -2.89 -4.30
N LEU A 356 7.95 -2.19 -3.19
CA LEU A 356 7.39 -2.75 -1.97
C LEU A 356 6.08 -2.05 -1.58
N GLY A 357 5.04 -2.85 -1.41
CA GLY A 357 3.82 -2.43 -0.77
C GLY A 357 3.89 -2.59 0.74
N VAL A 358 3.26 -1.68 1.48
CA VAL A 358 3.14 -1.78 2.93
C VAL A 358 1.69 -1.62 3.35
N HIS A 359 1.23 -2.53 4.20
CA HIS A 359 -0.09 -2.49 4.79
C HIS A 359 -0.02 -2.77 6.29
N THR A 360 -0.84 -2.08 7.07
CA THR A 360 -0.95 -2.29 8.50
C THR A 360 -2.40 -2.55 8.85
N ASP A 361 -2.66 -3.68 9.49
CA ASP A 361 -4.01 -4.09 9.85
C ASP A 361 -4.07 -4.43 11.35
N PRO A 362 -4.81 -3.65 12.17
CA PRO A 362 -4.93 -3.93 13.60
C PRO A 362 -5.73 -5.20 13.92
N GLN A 363 -6.49 -5.75 12.97
CA GLN A 363 -7.26 -6.98 13.10
C GLN A 363 -7.09 -7.86 11.86
N ALA A 364 -5.83 -8.20 11.56
CA ALA A 364 -5.49 -8.84 10.30
C ALA A 364 -6.08 -10.24 10.16
N SER A 365 -6.91 -10.44 9.15
CA SER A 365 -7.52 -11.75 8.85
C SER A 365 -6.48 -12.84 8.60
N LEU A 366 -5.38 -12.49 7.90
CA LEU A 366 -4.21 -13.36 7.68
C LEU A 366 -3.46 -13.75 8.96
N ALA A 367 -3.71 -13.04 10.06
CA ALA A 367 -3.06 -13.23 11.36
C ALA A 367 -4.06 -13.64 12.47
N GLU A 368 -5.20 -14.23 12.09
CA GLU A 368 -6.23 -14.68 13.03
C GLU A 368 -6.79 -13.53 13.89
N GLY A 369 -6.90 -12.33 13.31
CA GLY A 369 -7.42 -11.13 13.97
C GLY A 369 -6.41 -10.41 14.87
N ARG A 370 -5.16 -10.87 14.92
CA ARG A 370 -4.08 -10.15 15.62
C ARG A 370 -3.56 -8.98 14.79
N PRO A 371 -3.01 -7.92 15.43
CA PRO A 371 -2.42 -6.80 14.69
C PRO A 371 -1.20 -7.24 13.89
N ALA A 372 -1.13 -6.84 12.62
CA ALA A 372 -0.03 -7.19 11.73
C ALA A 372 0.48 -5.99 10.92
N ILE A 373 1.79 -6.01 10.64
CA ILE A 373 2.46 -5.17 9.66
C ILE A 373 2.90 -6.08 8.52
N ILE A 374 2.48 -5.76 7.31
CA ILE A 374 2.67 -6.58 6.11
C ILE A 374 3.46 -5.77 5.09
N LEU A 375 4.52 -6.37 4.56
CA LEU A 375 5.27 -5.88 3.41
C LEU A 375 5.17 -6.93 2.31
N TYR A 376 4.93 -6.51 1.08
CA TYR A 376 4.73 -7.42 -0.05
C TYR A 376 5.36 -6.87 -1.32
N ASP A 377 5.74 -7.78 -2.22
CA ASP A 377 6.37 -7.42 -3.49
C ASP A 377 5.29 -6.79 -4.41
N MET A 378 5.58 -5.65 -5.04
CA MET A 378 4.68 -4.98 -6.00
C MET A 378 4.69 -5.62 -7.39
N VAL A 379 5.25 -6.83 -7.50
CA VAL A 379 5.36 -7.61 -8.74
C VAL A 379 4.51 -8.88 -8.59
N PRO A 380 3.65 -9.21 -9.58
CA PRO A 380 2.92 -10.48 -9.60
C PRO A 380 3.82 -11.69 -9.35
N ALA A 381 3.35 -12.63 -8.54
CA ALA A 381 4.06 -13.81 -8.02
C ALA A 381 5.32 -13.52 -7.16
N GLY A 382 5.65 -12.26 -6.90
CA GLY A 382 6.83 -11.86 -6.15
C GLY A 382 8.15 -12.09 -6.88
N ILE A 383 9.17 -11.37 -6.45
CA ILE A 383 10.55 -11.47 -6.96
C ILE A 383 11.57 -11.80 -5.87
N GLY A 384 11.11 -11.99 -4.63
CA GLY A 384 11.91 -12.48 -3.51
C GLY A 384 12.24 -11.43 -2.45
N PHE A 385 11.69 -10.22 -2.56
CA PHE A 385 11.92 -9.17 -1.56
C PHE A 385 11.33 -9.55 -0.21
N SER A 386 10.08 -10.02 -0.20
CA SER A 386 9.41 -10.48 1.00
C SER A 386 10.13 -11.64 1.69
N GLU A 387 10.65 -12.59 0.93
CA GLU A 387 11.45 -13.70 1.47
C GLU A 387 12.71 -13.18 2.15
N ARG A 388 13.42 -12.26 1.49
CA ARG A 388 14.62 -11.65 2.06
C ARG A 388 14.32 -10.84 3.32
N LEU A 389 13.21 -10.09 3.36
CA LEU A 389 12.77 -9.38 4.58
C LEU A 389 12.47 -10.33 5.74
N TYR A 390 11.87 -11.49 5.44
CA TYR A 390 11.65 -12.53 6.43
C TYR A 390 12.97 -13.03 7.06
N GLU A 391 14.04 -13.14 6.27
CA GLU A 391 15.37 -13.51 6.77
C GLU A 391 16.00 -12.42 7.64
N VAL A 392 15.95 -11.15 7.21
CA VAL A 392 16.59 -10.02 7.90
C VAL A 392 15.73 -9.36 8.98
N HIS A 393 14.61 -9.99 9.38
CA HIS A 393 13.65 -9.47 10.36
C HIS A 393 14.29 -8.78 11.57
N ALA A 394 15.24 -9.45 12.24
CA ALA A 394 15.85 -8.94 13.46
C ALA A 394 16.65 -7.65 13.22
N GLU A 395 17.46 -7.62 12.15
CA GLU A 395 18.26 -6.46 11.74
C GLU A 395 17.34 -5.28 11.38
N LEU A 396 16.25 -5.57 10.65
CA LEU A 396 15.28 -4.57 10.23
C LEU A 396 14.55 -3.92 11.41
N MET A 397 14.09 -4.71 12.39
CA MET A 397 13.42 -4.19 13.59
C MET A 397 14.36 -3.38 14.47
N GLU A 398 15.61 -3.82 14.62
CA GLU A 398 16.63 -3.09 15.37
C GLU A 398 16.91 -1.71 14.75
N HIS A 399 17.15 -1.65 13.45
CA HIS A 399 17.45 -0.39 12.77
C HIS A 399 16.24 0.54 12.67
N ALA A 400 15.03 0.00 12.55
CA ALA A 400 13.81 0.81 12.66
C ALA A 400 13.69 1.45 14.05
N SER A 401 13.99 0.69 15.12
CA SER A 401 14.04 1.22 16.50
C SER A 401 15.06 2.35 16.64
N ASP A 402 16.27 2.18 16.10
CA ASP A 402 17.34 3.20 16.15
C ASP A 402 16.98 4.46 15.35
N LEU A 403 16.33 4.29 14.19
CA LEU A 403 15.86 5.40 13.37
C LEU A 403 14.83 6.26 14.11
N VAL A 404 13.83 5.60 14.71
CA VAL A 404 12.74 6.27 15.43
C VAL A 404 13.25 6.92 16.71
N SER A 405 14.02 6.20 17.54
CA SER A 405 14.57 6.71 18.80
C SER A 405 15.56 7.87 18.59
N GLY A 406 16.40 7.80 17.55
CA GLY A 406 17.36 8.85 17.24
C GLY A 406 16.73 10.13 16.68
N CYS A 407 15.45 10.11 16.29
CA CYS A 407 14.77 11.30 15.77
C CYS A 407 14.44 12.27 16.90
N SER A 408 14.64 13.58 16.70
CA SER A 408 14.36 14.59 17.71
C SER A 408 12.91 15.07 17.73
N CYS A 409 12.04 14.58 16.84
CA CYS A 409 10.63 14.95 16.85
C CYS A 409 9.92 14.38 18.09
N THR A 410 8.93 15.11 18.61
CA THR A 410 8.17 14.67 19.78
C THR A 410 7.21 13.54 19.45
N ASP A 411 6.60 13.62 18.28
CA ASP A 411 5.31 12.98 18.05
C ASP A 411 5.29 12.25 16.69
N GLY A 412 5.98 12.77 15.69
CA GLY A 412 6.16 12.08 14.42
C GLY A 412 6.54 13.09 13.36
N CYS A 413 7.39 12.68 12.43
CA CYS A 413 7.74 13.50 11.29
C CYS A 413 8.06 12.60 10.09
N PRO A 414 8.10 13.16 8.86
CA PRO A 414 8.49 12.43 7.66
C PRO A 414 9.79 11.64 7.82
N SER A 415 10.68 12.02 8.75
CA SER A 415 11.98 11.37 9.00
C SER A 415 11.97 10.14 9.90
N CYS A 416 10.81 9.69 10.39
CA CYS A 416 10.74 8.53 11.29
C CYS A 416 9.46 7.72 11.04
N VAL A 417 8.42 7.95 11.83
CA VAL A 417 7.10 7.28 11.76
C VAL A 417 6.14 7.95 10.78
N GLY A 418 6.66 8.92 10.01
CA GLY A 418 5.93 9.80 9.12
C GLY A 418 5.28 10.99 9.82
N PRO A 419 4.76 11.97 9.06
CA PRO A 419 4.13 13.15 9.64
C PRO A 419 2.96 12.74 10.53
N GLY A 420 2.84 13.36 11.71
CA GLY A 420 1.64 13.22 12.54
C GLY A 420 0.38 13.60 11.75
N GLY A 421 -0.79 13.13 12.18
CA GLY A 421 -2.06 13.61 11.63
C GLY A 421 -2.16 15.14 11.68
N GLU A 422 -3.04 15.76 10.88
CA GLU A 422 -3.18 17.23 10.81
C GLU A 422 -3.46 17.90 12.18
N ALA A 423 -3.80 17.11 13.22
CA ALA A 423 -4.00 17.54 14.60
C ALA A 423 -2.83 17.26 15.59
N GLY A 424 -1.65 16.81 15.14
CA GLY A 424 -0.48 16.66 16.02
C GLY A 424 -0.59 15.56 17.08
N TYR A 425 -1.12 14.40 16.66
CA TYR A 425 -0.96 13.13 17.40
C TYR A 425 -0.29 12.13 16.46
N GLY A 426 1.00 12.00 16.61
CA GLY A 426 1.86 11.10 15.90
C GLY A 426 2.22 9.96 16.84
N GLY A 427 1.99 8.74 16.37
CA GLY A 427 2.21 7.55 17.18
C GLY A 427 3.69 7.23 17.41
N LYS A 428 4.61 8.21 17.51
CA LYS A 428 6.04 7.93 17.73
C LYS A 428 6.29 7.21 19.06
N PRO A 429 5.75 7.66 20.21
CA PRO A 429 5.93 6.93 21.46
C PRO A 429 5.41 5.48 21.37
N GLU A 430 4.25 5.29 20.76
CA GLU A 430 3.63 3.98 20.55
C GLU A 430 4.43 3.12 19.57
N ALA A 431 4.92 3.70 18.48
CA ALA A 431 5.75 3.02 17.49
C ALA A 431 7.09 2.60 18.07
N LEU A 432 7.70 3.45 18.90
CA LEU A 432 8.96 3.13 19.56
C LEU A 432 8.80 1.96 20.53
N ALA A 433 7.77 2.00 21.39
CA ALA A 433 7.48 0.90 22.31
C ALA A 433 7.15 -0.40 21.57
N LEU A 434 6.43 -0.32 20.45
CA LEU A 434 6.15 -1.47 19.59
C LEU A 434 7.46 -2.04 18.99
N LEU A 435 8.35 -1.19 18.50
CA LEU A 435 9.67 -1.60 17.97
C LEU A 435 10.59 -2.18 19.05
N GLU A 436 10.57 -1.67 20.27
CA GLU A 436 11.33 -2.26 21.40
C GLU A 436 10.84 -3.68 21.71
N VAL A 437 9.51 -3.87 21.74
CA VAL A 437 8.90 -5.18 21.93
C VAL A 437 9.26 -6.15 20.78
N LEU A 438 9.25 -5.68 19.53
CA LEU A 438 9.57 -6.50 18.35
C LEU A 438 11.08 -6.77 18.17
N SER A 439 11.94 -5.85 18.58
CA SER A 439 13.41 -6.01 18.50
C SER A 439 13.98 -6.83 19.66
N GLY A 440 13.19 -7.03 20.74
CA GLY A 440 13.67 -7.67 21.96
C GLY A 440 14.62 -6.80 22.78
N LYS A 441 14.71 -5.50 22.49
CA LYS A 441 15.38 -4.54 23.38
C LYS A 441 14.52 -4.40 24.64
N ASN A 442 15.09 -4.74 25.80
CA ASN A 442 14.41 -4.51 27.08
C ASN A 442 14.25 -2.99 27.29
N MET A 443 13.02 -2.56 27.60
CA MET A 443 12.73 -1.24 28.17
C MET A 443 13.33 -1.07 29.56
#